data_AF-A0A0J7J6U7-F1
#
_entry.id   AF-A0A0J7J6U7-F1
#
_cell.length_a   1.000
_cell.length_b   1.000
_cell.length_c   1.000
_cell.angle_alpha   90.00
_cell.angle_beta   90.00
_cell.angle_gamma   90.00
#
_symmetry.space_group_name_H-M   'P 1'
#
loop_
_entity.id
_entity.type
_entity.pdbx_description
1 polymer ?
#
loop_
_entity_poly.entity_id
_entity_poly.type
_entity_poly.pdbx_seq_one_letter_code
_entity_poly.pdbx_strand_id
1 'polypeptide(L)'
;MTEQHHFTAILAKGSAVPTLLCGHCRSILSRSRIFRNKGNQHQDMECKTIGLCSADDCGAVNCCDEALAGVDNSERLFSIAS
;
A
#
# COMPACT_ATOMS: atom_id res chain seq x y z
N MET A 1 22.93 8.98 2.99
CA MET A 1 21.58 8.57 3.42
C MET A 1 20.62 9.04 2.36
N THR A 2 20.15 8.15 1.49
CA THR A 2 19.03 8.46 0.59
C THR A 2 17.75 8.35 1.42
N GLU A 3 17.18 9.48 1.82
CA GLU A 3 15.86 9.50 2.46
C GLU A 3 14.85 8.87 1.49
N GLN A 4 14.44 7.63 1.77
CA GLN A 4 13.40 6.97 1.00
C GLN A 4 12.06 7.52 1.44
N HIS A 5 11.64 8.60 0.78
CA HIS A 5 10.32 9.20 0.96
C HIS A 5 9.25 8.21 0.47
N HIS A 6 8.71 7.43 1.38
CA HIS A 6 7.48 6.67 1.18
C HIS A 6 6.30 7.47 1.71
N PHE A 7 5.12 7.16 1.19
CA PHE A 7 3.88 7.78 1.62
C PHE A 7 3.04 6.78 2.42
N THR A 8 2.17 7.25 3.30
CA THR A 8 1.19 6.38 3.96
C THR A 8 -0.03 6.20 3.05
N ALA A 9 -0.36 4.95 2.71
CA ALA A 9 -1.58 4.63 1.99
C ALA A 9 -2.81 4.96 2.84
N ILE A 10 -3.94 5.25 2.20
CA ILE A 10 -5.16 5.66 2.88
C ILE A 10 -6.31 4.72 2.55
N LEU A 11 -7.04 4.27 3.55
CA LEU A 11 -8.25 3.48 3.35
C LEU A 11 -9.39 4.40 2.89
N ALA A 12 -9.98 4.11 1.73
CA ALA A 12 -11.13 4.84 1.23
C ALA A 12 -12.36 4.61 2.14
N LYS A 13 -13.02 5.69 2.54
CA LYS A 13 -14.27 5.63 3.33
C LYS A 13 -15.47 5.33 2.43
N GLY A 14 -16.45 4.59 2.95
CA GLY A 14 -17.73 4.34 2.27
C GLY A 14 -17.65 3.37 1.07
N SER A 15 -16.53 2.66 0.90
CA SER A 15 -16.39 1.65 -0.14
C SER A 15 -16.91 0.29 0.34
N ALA A 16 -17.74 -0.37 -0.46
CA ALA A 16 -18.24 -1.72 -0.17
C ALA A 16 -17.13 -2.77 -0.13
N VAL A 17 -16.00 -2.49 -0.79
CA VAL A 17 -14.78 -3.30 -0.76
C VAL A 17 -13.63 -2.49 -0.17
N PRO A 18 -12.71 -3.08 0.60
CA PRO A 18 -11.53 -2.35 1.04
C PRO A 18 -10.72 -1.88 -0.18
N THR A 19 -10.56 -0.55 -0.25
CA THR A 19 -9.89 0.15 -1.36
C THR A 19 -8.83 1.04 -0.75
N LEU A 20 -7.57 0.82 -1.15
CA LEU A 20 -6.45 1.64 -0.71
C LEU A 20 -6.17 2.74 -1.74
N LEU A 21 -5.84 3.93 -1.24
CA LEU A 21 -5.49 5.10 -2.03
C LEU A 21 -4.03 5.47 -1.78
N CYS A 22 -3.38 6.00 -2.81
CA CYS A 22 -2.03 6.52 -2.72
C CYS A 22 -2.00 7.73 -1.79
N GLY A 23 -1.05 7.78 -0.86
CA GLY A 23 -0.84 8.90 0.05
C GLY A 23 -0.38 10.19 -0.65
N HIS A 24 0.24 10.05 -1.84
CA HIS A 24 0.68 11.19 -2.66
C HIS A 24 -0.45 11.78 -3.50
N CYS A 25 -1.00 11.01 -4.45
CA CYS A 25 -1.95 11.53 -5.45
C CYS A 25 -3.41 11.11 -5.22
N ARG A 26 -3.71 10.33 -4.17
CA ARG A 26 -5.05 9.79 -3.87
C ARG A 26 -5.66 8.84 -4.92
N SER A 27 -4.92 8.50 -5.97
CA SER A 27 -5.32 7.45 -6.92
C SER A 27 -5.44 6.09 -6.23
N ILE A 28 -6.29 5.22 -6.77
CA ILE A 28 -6.47 3.85 -6.24
C ILE A 28 -5.17 3.06 -6.42
N LEU A 29 -4.70 2.45 -5.33
CA LEU A 29 -3.61 1.48 -5.38
C LEU A 29 -4.16 0.16 -5.90
N SER A 30 -3.63 -0.28 -7.04
CA SER A 30 -4.00 -1.57 -7.61
C SER A 30 -3.63 -2.71 -6.67
N ARG A 31 -4.57 -3.63 -6.43
CA ARG A 31 -4.32 -4.86 -5.66
C ARG A 31 -3.16 -5.68 -6.20
N SER A 32 -2.99 -5.71 -7.53
CA SER A 32 -1.87 -6.40 -8.18
C SER A 32 -0.51 -5.78 -7.91
N ARG A 33 -0.47 -4.57 -7.34
CA ARG A 33 0.76 -3.85 -6.98
C ARG A 33 0.89 -3.61 -5.48
N ILE A 34 0.16 -4.38 -4.66
CA ILE A 34 0.30 -4.40 -3.20
C ILE A 34 0.90 -5.75 -2.81
N PHE A 35 1.98 -5.75 -2.03
CA PHE A 35 2.71 -6.95 -1.66
C PHE A 35 3.29 -6.87 -0.25
N ARG A 36 3.50 -8.03 0.37
CA ARG A 36 4.21 -8.12 1.65
C ARG A 36 5.68 -7.79 1.43
N ASN A 37 6.17 -6.80 2.15
CA ASN A 37 7.59 -6.47 2.24
C ASN A 37 8.27 -7.49 3.16
N LYS A 38 8.61 -8.66 2.62
CA LYS A 38 9.27 -9.76 3.35
C LYS A 38 10.78 -9.50 3.58
N GLY A 39 11.17 -8.24 3.79
CA GLY A 39 12.55 -7.78 3.65
C GLY A 39 13.55 -8.58 4.48
N ASN A 40 14.58 -9.12 3.81
CA ASN A 40 15.90 -9.28 4.43
C ASN A 40 16.48 -7.87 4.65
N GLN A 41 16.24 -7.32 5.85
CA GLN A 41 17.02 -6.35 6.63
C GLN A 41 17.83 -5.19 5.99
N HIS A 42 17.72 -4.82 4.71
CA HIS A 42 18.68 -3.87 4.09
C HIS A 42 18.10 -2.56 3.52
N GLN A 43 16.83 -2.23 3.75
CA GLN A 43 16.28 -0.92 3.36
C GLN A 43 15.34 -0.42 4.48
N ASP A 44 15.55 0.83 4.90
CA ASP A 44 14.98 1.59 6.02
C ASP A 44 13.44 1.80 6.00
N MET A 45 12.67 0.78 5.62
CA MET A 45 11.21 0.86 5.57
C MET A 45 10.59 -0.18 6.51
N GLU A 46 10.17 0.28 7.69
CA GLU A 46 9.43 -0.50 8.71
C GLU A 46 7.98 -0.81 8.29
N CYS A 47 7.72 -0.97 7.00
CA CYS A 47 6.40 -1.32 6.46
C CYS A 47 6.37 -2.80 6.11
N LYS A 48 5.40 -3.55 6.64
CA LYS A 48 5.16 -4.96 6.35
C LYS A 48 4.48 -5.16 5.00
N THR A 49 3.71 -4.19 4.56
CA THR A 49 3.02 -4.20 3.26
C THR A 49 3.30 -2.91 2.50
N ILE A 50 3.70 -3.06 1.24
CA ILE A 50 3.99 -1.95 0.34
C ILE A 50 3.03 -1.98 -0.85
N GLY A 51 2.56 -0.81 -1.28
CA GLY A 51 1.78 -0.60 -2.48
C GLY A 51 2.46 0.38 -3.45
N LEU A 52 2.58 0.01 -4.72
CA LEU A 52 3.14 0.88 -5.76
C LEU A 52 2.01 1.59 -6.52
N CYS A 53 2.05 2.92 -6.52
CA CYS A 53 1.11 3.71 -7.29
C CYS A 53 1.37 3.52 -8.79
N SER A 54 0.30 3.24 -9.54
CA SER A 54 0.35 3.05 -11.00
C SER A 54 -0.20 4.24 -11.78
N ALA A 55 -0.58 5.33 -11.09
CA ALA A 55 -1.02 6.54 -11.77
C ALA A 55 0.14 7.15 -12.55
N ASP A 56 -0.16 7.62 -13.76
CA ASP A 56 0.77 8.40 -14.59
C ASP A 56 1.40 9.52 -13.75
N ASP A 57 2.71 9.68 -13.91
CA ASP A 57 3.56 10.66 -13.21
C ASP A 57 3.62 10.57 -11.67
N CYS A 58 3.03 9.54 -11.03
CA CYS A 58 3.13 9.38 -9.58
C CYS A 58 4.26 8.44 -9.13
N GLY A 59 4.21 7.16 -9.53
CA GLY A 59 5.22 6.15 -9.17
C GLY A 59 5.50 5.93 -7.67
N ALA A 60 4.69 6.51 -6.77
CA ALA A 60 4.97 6.55 -5.35
C ALA A 60 4.92 5.17 -4.68
N VAL A 61 5.85 4.94 -3.75
CA VAL A 61 5.86 3.80 -2.83
C VAL A 61 5.01 4.15 -1.61
N ASN A 62 4.06 3.28 -1.26
CA ASN A 62 3.13 3.51 -0.17
C ASN A 62 3.23 2.42 0.90
N CYS A 63 3.43 2.82 2.15
CA CYS A 63 3.24 1.97 3.32
C CYS A 63 1.75 1.69 3.50
N CYS A 64 1.32 0.42 3.44
CA CYS A 64 -0.10 0.06 3.51
C CYS A 64 -0.56 -0.37 4.90
N ASP A 65 0.35 -0.48 5.87
CA ASP A 65 0.09 -1.10 7.17
C ASP A 65 -1.02 -0.40 7.95
N GLU A 66 -0.97 0.92 8.07
CA GLU A 66 -2.00 1.70 8.80
C GLU A 66 -3.37 1.57 8.15
N ALA A 67 -3.45 1.67 6.82
CA ALA A 67 -4.70 1.53 6.10
C ALA A 67 -5.28 0.11 6.17
N LEU A 68 -4.41 -0.91 6.25
CA LEU A 68 -4.81 -2.31 6.39
C LEU A 68 -5.19 -2.68 7.82
N ALA A 69 -4.64 -2.01 8.84
CA ALA A 69 -5.06 -2.18 10.23
C ALA A 69 -6.54 -1.81 10.43
N GLY A 70 -7.07 -0.89 9.62
CA GLY A 70 -8.49 -0.53 9.60
C GLY A 70 -9.40 -1.49 8.82
N VAL A 71 -8.85 -2.54 8.21
CA VAL A 71 -9.62 -3.54 7.46
C VAL A 71 -9.74 -4.81 8.29
N ASP A 72 -10.96 -5.14 8.72
CA ASP A 72 -11.26 -6.42 9.33
C ASP A 72 -10.99 -7.54 8.29
N ASN A 73 -10.01 -8.41 8.57
CA ASN A 73 -9.55 -9.47 7.67
C ASN A 73 -8.76 -8.99 6.41
N SER A 74 -7.67 -8.24 6.64
CA SER A 74 -6.75 -7.77 5.60
C SER A 74 -6.14 -8.88 4.71
N GLU A 75 -6.16 -10.15 5.13
CA GLU A 75 -5.69 -11.28 4.31
C GLU A 75 -6.53 -11.48 3.04
N ARG A 76 -7.83 -11.16 3.07
CA ARG A 76 -8.72 -11.23 1.89
C ARG A 76 -8.33 -10.28 0.76
N LEU A 77 -7.63 -9.19 1.05
CA LEU A 77 -7.12 -8.28 0.01
C LEU A 77 -6.08 -8.96 -0.89
N PHE A 78 -5.38 -9.96 -0.36
CA PHE A 78 -4.33 -10.70 -1.06
C PHE A 78 -4.81 -12.04 -1.66
N SER A 79 -5.96 -12.57 -1.23
CA SER A 79 -6.45 -13.89 -1.65
C SER A 79 -7.10 -13.94 -3.04
N ILE A 80 -7.22 -12.83 -3.77
CA ILE A 80 -7.86 -12.79 -5.11
C ILE A 80 -6.87 -12.34 -6.20
N ALA A 81 -5.61 -12.74 -6.06
CA ALA A 81 -4.65 -12.69 -7.15
C ALA A 81 -4.22 -14.13 -7.47
N SER A 82 -5.03 -14.82 -8.26
CA SER A 82 -4.69 -16.07 -8.97
C SER A 82 -5.19 -15.96 -10.40
#